data_AF-A0A6M8VXZ3-F1
#
_entry.id   AF-A0A6M8VXZ3-F1
#
_cell.length_a   1.000
_cell.length_b   1.000
_cell.length_c   1.000
_cell.angle_alpha   90.00
_cell.angle_beta   90.00
_cell.angle_gamma   90.00
#
_symmetry.space_group_name_H-M   'P 1'
#
loop_
_entity.id
_entity.type
_entity.pdbx_description
1 polymer ?
#
loop_
_entity_poly.entity_id
_entity_poly.type
_entity_poly.pdbx_seq_one_letter_code
_entity_poly.pdbx_strand_id
1 'polypeptide(L)' 'MNILAFILISLFLGGLYFFLGRVILDGLKTGKIRHTDSKSLCDKAKNPAGYWLLILWFAVIMLFCLIAWLKVLFRVLLG' A
#
# COMPACT_ATOMS: atom_id res chain seq x y z
N MET A 1 12.99 5.61 21.71
CA MET A 1 13.14 4.79 20.48
C MET A 1 14.35 5.32 19.73
N ASN A 2 15.29 4.47 19.30
CA ASN A 2 16.51 4.96 18.65
C ASN A 2 16.17 5.62 17.31
N ILE A 3 16.75 6.79 17.02
CA ILE A 3 16.54 7.57 15.78
C ILE A 3 16.75 6.70 14.53
N LEU A 4 17.73 5.80 14.59
CA LEU A 4 18.04 4.88 13.49
C LEU A 4 16.88 3.92 13.18
N ALA A 5 16.18 3.42 14.19
CA ALA A 5 14.99 2.59 14.01
C ALA A 5 13.81 3.39 13.41
N PHE A 6 13.65 4.65 13.81
CA PHE A 6 12.63 5.54 13.25
C PHE A 6 12.85 5.81 11.76
N ILE A 7 14.11 6.04 11.35
CA ILE A 7 14.49 6.25 9.94
C ILE A 7 14.21 4.99 9.13
N LEU A 8 14.62 3.81 9.62
CA LEU A 8 14.39 2.53 8.92
C LEU A 8 12.90 2.22 8.76
N ILE A 9 12.10 2.43 9.81
CA ILE A 9 10.64 2.23 9.76
C ILE A 9 10.00 3.21 8.77
N SER A 10 10.43 4.47 8.76
CA SER A 10 9.93 5.49 7.83
C SER A 10 10.28 5.17 6.38
N LEU A 11 11.50 4.72 6.11
CA LEU A 11 11.93 4.27 4.79
C LEU A 11 11.13 3.05 4.31
N PHE A 12 10.93 2.06 5.19
CA PHE A 12 10.19 0.86 4.86
C PHE A 12 8.71 1.14 4.61
N LEU A 13 8.02 1.83 5.53
CA LEU A 13 6.60 2.18 5.39
C LEU A 13 6.36 3.14 4.23
N GLY A 14 7.23 4.15 4.06
CA GLY A 14 7.15 5.11 2.96
C GLY A 14 7.37 4.44 1.60
N GLY A 15 8.37 3.58 1.49
CA GLY A 15 8.64 2.81 0.27
C GLY A 15 7.48 1.88 -0.10
N LEU A 16 6.94 1.17 0.88
CA LEU A 16 5.80 0.27 0.68
C LEU A 16 4.51 1.03 0.31
N TYR A 17 4.26 2.19 0.94
CA TYR A 17 3.14 3.06 0.61
C TYR A 17 3.24 3.59 -0.83
N PHE A 18 4.43 4.06 -1.24
CA PHE A 18 4.65 4.57 -2.60
C PHE A 18 4.51 3.45 -3.65
N PHE A 19 5.05 2.27 -3.35
CA PHE A 19 4.93 1.10 -4.22
C PHE A 19 3.45 0.70 -4.41
N LEU A 20 2.69 0.54 -3.32
CA LEU A 20 1.27 0.20 -3.38
C LEU A 20 0.45 1.29 -4.10
N GLY A 21 0.72 2.56 -3.81
CA GLY A 21 0.08 3.68 -4.48
C GLY A 21 0.32 3.65 -5.98
N ARG A 22 1.54 3.33 -6.42
CA ARG A 22 1.87 3.16 -7.84
C ARG A 22 1.12 1.98 -8.45
N VAL A 23 1.05 0.83 -7.77
CA VAL A 23 0.29 -0.34 -8.24
C VAL A 23 -1.20 -0.03 -8.40
N ILE A 24 -1.80 0.69 -7.45
CA ILE A 24 -3.20 1.13 -7.54
C ILE A 24 -3.39 2.11 -8.70
N LEU A 25 -2.53 3.12 -8.83
CA LEU A 25 -2.62 4.12 -9.90
C LEU A 25 -2.43 3.51 -11.29
N ASP A 26 -1.44 2.63 -11.44
CA ASP A 26 -1.21 1.90 -12.69
C ASP A 26 -2.40 0.96 -12.98
N GLY A 27 -2.94 0.32 -11.95
CA GLY A 27 -4.14 -0.51 -12.04
C GLY A 27 -5.40 0.25 -12.45
N LEU A 28 -5.59 1.47 -11.94
CA LEU A 28 -6.69 2.38 -12.29
C LEU A 28 -6.54 2.92 -13.71
N LYS A 29 -5.32 3.29 -14.13
CA LYS A 29 -5.04 3.79 -15.49
C LYS A 29 -5.22 2.71 -16.55
N THR A 30 -4.71 1.50 -16.29
CA THR A 30 -4.77 0.41 -17.27
C THR A 30 -6.06 -0.39 -17.20
N GLY A 31 -6.82 -0.29 -16.10
CA GLY A 31 -7.97 -1.14 -15.83
C GLY A 31 -7.60 -2.60 -15.54
N LYS A 32 -6.31 -2.87 -15.30
CA LYS A 32 -5.76 -4.22 -15.06
C LYS A 32 -4.89 -4.22 -13.80
N ILE A 33 -5.16 -5.12 -12.88
CA ILE A 33 -4.30 -5.31 -11.70
C ILE A 33 -3.70 -6.71 -11.75
N ARG A 34 -2.38 -6.80 -11.61
CA ARG A 34 -1.69 -8.08 -11.45
C ARG A 34 -2.00 -8.63 -10.06
N HIS A 35 -2.49 -9.86 -10.00
CA HIS A 35 -2.34 -10.65 -8.79
C HIS A 35 -0.85 -10.91 -8.56
N THR A 36 -0.34 -10.62 -7.37
CA THR A 36 1.05 -10.92 -6.97
C THR A 36 1.39 -12.41 -7.16
N ASP A 37 0.38 -13.29 -7.12
CA ASP A 37 0.57 -14.74 -7.08
C ASP A 37 0.06 -15.49 -8.32
N SER A 38 -0.34 -14.77 -9.38
CA SER A 38 -0.85 -15.44 -10.59
C SER A 38 -0.40 -14.72 -11.85
N LYS A 39 0.10 -15.48 -12.84
CA LYS A 39 0.36 -14.99 -14.21
C LYS A 39 -0.89 -14.42 -14.90
N SER A 40 -2.06 -14.51 -14.26
CA SER A 40 -3.34 -13.97 -14.71
C SER A 40 -3.53 -12.51 -14.29
N LEU A 41 -3.76 -11.63 -15.28
CA LEU A 41 -4.16 -10.24 -15.08
C LEU A 41 -5.64 -10.21 -14.69
N CYS A 42 -5.96 -9.56 -13.56
CA CYS A 42 -7.36 -9.31 -13.19
C CYS A 42 -7.85 -8.09 -13.97
N ASP A 43 -8.57 -8.35 -15.07
CA ASP A 43 -9.18 -7.33 -15.92
C ASP A 43 -10.50 -6.84 -15.31
N LYS A 44 -10.66 -5.52 -15.15
CA LYS A 44 -11.91 -4.89 -14.71
C LYS A 44 -13.13 -5.30 -15.56
N ALA A 45 -12.91 -5.55 -16.85
CA ALA A 45 -13.97 -5.95 -17.78
C ALA A 45 -14.42 -7.41 -17.62
N LYS A 46 -13.55 -8.29 -17.11
CA LYS A 46 -13.86 -9.73 -16.94
C LYS A 46 -14.29 -10.06 -15.53
N ASN A 47 -13.70 -9.42 -14.52
CA ASN A 47 -14.05 -9.63 -13.12
C ASN A 47 -13.99 -8.31 -12.35
N PRO A 48 -15.05 -7.47 -12.44
CA PRO A 48 -15.06 -6.15 -11.81
C PRO A 48 -15.00 -6.25 -10.28
N ALA A 49 -15.65 -7.25 -9.68
CA ALA A 49 -15.65 -7.43 -8.24
C ALA A 49 -14.25 -7.76 -7.70
N GLY A 50 -13.54 -8.70 -8.34
CA GLY A 50 -12.16 -9.05 -7.96
C GLY A 50 -11.19 -7.88 -8.11
N TYR A 51 -11.33 -7.11 -9.20
CA TYR A 51 -10.52 -5.91 -9.45
C TYR A 51 -10.70 -4.85 -8.35
N TRP A 52 -11.94 -4.50 -8.00
CA TRP A 52 -12.21 -3.52 -6.94
C TRP A 52 -11.82 -4.03 -5.56
N LEU A 53 -11.99 -5.33 -5.29
CA LEU A 53 -11.58 -5.94 -4.03
C LEU A 53 -10.07 -5.88 -3.83
N LEU A 54 -9.27 -6.10 -4.88
CA LEU A 54 -7.81 -5.91 -4.87
C LEU A 54 -7.42 -4.45 -4.60
N ILE A 55 -8.07 -3.49 -5.27
CA ILE A 55 -7.83 -2.05 -5.04
C ILE A 55 -8.13 -1.71 -3.58
N LEU A 56 -9.29 -2.15 -3.08
CA LEU A 56 -9.71 -1.87 -1.73
C LEU A 56 -8.76 -2.52 -0.72
N TRP A 57 -8.31 -3.74 -0.98
CA TRP A 57 -7.31 -4.43 -0.16
C TRP A 57 -5.97 -3.66 -0.11
N PHE A 58 -5.45 -3.24 -1.26
CA PHE A 58 -4.23 -2.43 -1.31
C PHE A 58 -4.42 -1.07 -0.63
N ALA A 59 -5.59 -0.43 -0.77
CA ALA A 59 -5.91 0.81 -0.08
C ALA A 59 -5.98 0.64 1.45
N VAL A 60 -6.54 -0.47 1.94
CA VAL A 60 -6.55 -0.82 3.37
C VAL A 60 -5.12 -1.02 3.89
N ILE A 61 -4.25 -1.71 3.14
CA ILE A 61 -2.83 -1.87 3.52
C ILE A 61 -2.12 -0.51 3.55
N MET A 62 -2.37 0.37 2.59
CA MET A 62 -1.82 1.73 2.58
C MET A 62 -2.28 2.54 3.80
N LEU A 63 -3.57 2.46 4.15
CA LEU A 63 -4.13 3.10 5.33
C LEU A 63 -3.45 2.58 6.61
N PHE A 64 -3.26 1.26 6.70
CA PHE A 64 -2.56 0.64 7.83
C PHE A 64 -1.11 1.14 7.95
N CYS A 65 -0.40 1.27 6.83
CA CYS A 65 0.95 1.82 6.80
C CYS A 65 0.98 3.28 7.29
N LEU A 66 0.00 4.09 6.88
CA LEU A 66 -0.13 5.48 7.31
C LEU A 66 -0.39 5.58 8.83
N ILE A 67 -1.32 4.77 9.35
CA ILE A 67 -1.65 4.73 10.78
C ILE A 67 -0.45 4.25 11.60
N ALA A 68 0.25 3.21 11.14
CA ALA A 68 1.46 2.70 11.80
C ALA A 68 2.55 3.77 11.84
N TRP A 69 2.76 4.49 10.73
CA TRP A 69 3.72 5.59 10.66
C TRP A 69 3.33 6.75 11.59
N LEU A 70 2.06 7.16 11.62
CA LEU A 70 1.57 8.18 12.55
C LEU A 70 1.76 7.80 14.01
N LYS A 71 1.47 6.54 14.39
CA LYS A 71 1.72 6.06 15.76
C LYS A 71 3.20 6.14 16.13
N VAL A 72 4.08 5.79 15.20
CA VAL A 72 5.53 5.88 15.37
C VAL A 72 5.97 7.34 15.49
N LEU A 73 5.43 8.25 14.67
CA LEU A 73 5.68 9.69 14.72
C LEU A 73 5.24 10.30 16.05
N PHE A 74 3.99 10.06 16.48
CA PHE A 74 3.47 10.57 17.75
C PHE A 74 4.26 10.05 18.95
N ARG A 75 4.72 8.79 18.90
CA ARG A 75 5.58 8.24 19.96
C ARG A 75 6.95 8.91 20.05
N VAL A 76 7.45 9.47 18.95
CA VAL A 76 8.72 10.23 18.92
C VAL A 76 8.51 11.70 19.30
N LEU A 77 7.36 12.28 18.96
CA LEU A 77 7.05 13.69 19.24
C LEU A 77 6.54 13.93 20.67
N LEU A 78 5.78 12.99 21.23
CA LEU A 78 5.15 13.09 22.56
C LEU A 78 5.85 12.28 23.66
N GLY A 79 6.88 11.51 23.31
CA GLY A 79 7.67 10.70 24.22
C GLY A 79 9.13 11.10 24.20
#